data_AF-A0A351JLT6-F1
#
_entry.id   AF-A0A351JLT6-F1
#
_cell.length_a   1.000
_cell.length_b   1.000
_cell.length_c   1.000
_cell.angle_alpha   90.00
_cell.angle_beta   90.00
_cell.angle_gamma   90.00
#
_symmetry.space_group_name_H-M   'P 1'
#
loop_
_entity.id
_entity.type
_entity.pdbx_description
1 polymer ?
#
loop_
_entity_poly.entity_id
_entity_poly.type
_entity_poly.pdbx_seq_one_letter_code
_entity_poly.pdbx_strand_id
1 'polypeptide(L)'
;MTLNYNDSHWTNLALSRRSPLKAIVFDYHLLGIGLAWSDCRNVISSLGPAAREAFLDAYGPTLPEERILDDPLSVLLTLQEATTRPTLPRWAMPCVDKARSGGLLASLDRARALL
;
A
#
# COMPACT_ATOMS: atom_id res chain seq x y z
N MET A 1 -4.07 -12.24 8.25
CA MET A 1 -3.87 -12.17 6.79
C MET A 1 -5.21 -12.31 6.11
N THR A 2 -5.43 -11.59 5.00
CA THR A 2 -6.67 -11.56 4.22
C THR A 2 -6.35 -11.62 2.72
N LEU A 3 -7.37 -11.78 1.88
CA LEU A 3 -7.25 -11.55 0.44
C LEU A 3 -7.05 -10.04 0.20
N ASN A 4 -5.98 -9.72 -0.53
CA ASN A 4 -5.59 -8.38 -0.91
C ASN A 4 -5.65 -8.22 -2.43
N TYR A 5 -6.05 -7.02 -2.86
CA TYR A 5 -5.99 -6.54 -4.22
C TYR A 5 -4.56 -6.20 -4.67
N ASN A 6 -3.69 -5.77 -3.74
CA ASN A 6 -2.26 -5.46 -3.89
C ASN A 6 -1.89 -4.33 -4.86
N ASP A 7 -2.77 -3.90 -5.76
CA ASP A 7 -2.53 -2.84 -6.74
C ASP A 7 -3.61 -1.75 -6.72
N SER A 8 -3.97 -1.28 -5.53
CA SER A 8 -5.01 -0.27 -5.35
C SER A 8 -4.59 1.10 -5.91
N HIS A 9 -4.80 1.31 -7.20
CA HIS A 9 -4.58 2.57 -7.91
C HIS A 9 -5.86 3.04 -8.60
N TRP A 10 -6.06 4.36 -8.72
CA TRP A 10 -7.29 4.94 -9.27
C TRP A 10 -7.53 4.57 -10.74
N THR A 11 -6.49 4.17 -11.47
CA THR A 11 -6.62 3.66 -12.85
C THR A 11 -7.35 2.33 -12.93
N ASN A 12 -7.44 1.60 -11.81
CA ASN A 12 -8.08 0.29 -11.74
C ASN A 12 -9.52 0.39 -11.24
N LEU A 13 -10.08 1.61 -11.25
CA LEU A 13 -11.45 1.91 -10.86
C LEU A 13 -12.24 2.43 -12.06
N ALA A 14 -13.44 1.88 -12.26
CA ALA A 14 -14.43 2.49 -13.15
C ALA A 14 -15.56 3.07 -12.32
N LEU A 15 -15.85 4.36 -12.52
CA LEU A 15 -16.84 5.11 -11.76
C LEU A 15 -18.11 5.37 -12.59
N SER A 16 -19.27 5.28 -11.96
CA SER A 16 -20.52 5.70 -12.61
C SER A 16 -20.54 7.21 -12.81
N ARG A 17 -21.11 7.66 -13.93
CA ARG A 17 -21.23 9.09 -14.27
C ARG A 17 -22.49 9.75 -13.71
N ARG A 18 -23.41 8.95 -13.15
CA ARG A 18 -24.74 9.39 -12.71
C ARG A 18 -25.06 8.77 -11.36
N SER A 19 -25.86 9.48 -10.59
CA SER A 19 -26.33 9.02 -9.28
C SER A 19 -27.24 7.78 -9.40
N PRO A 20 -27.13 6.80 -8.49
CA PRO A 20 -26.16 6.73 -7.40
C PRO A 20 -24.74 6.47 -7.91
N LEU A 21 -23.76 7.12 -7.28
CA LEU A 21 -22.34 6.91 -7.58
C LEU A 21 -21.97 5.46 -7.22
N LYS A 22 -21.39 4.74 -8.18
CA LYS A 22 -20.91 3.37 -8.03
C LYS A 22 -19.47 3.30 -8.50
N ALA A 23 -18.70 2.41 -7.91
CA ALA A 23 -17.36 2.07 -8.35
C ALA A 23 -17.28 0.57 -8.58
N ILE A 24 -16.58 0.16 -9.63
CA ILE A 24 -16.09 -1.21 -9.79
C ILE A 24 -14.57 -1.18 -9.81
N VAL A 25 -13.96 -2.17 -9.17
CA VAL A 25 -12.53 -2.45 -9.30
C VAL A 25 -12.36 -3.48 -10.41
N PHE A 26 -11.30 -3.38 -11.19
CA PHE A 26 -10.93 -4.38 -12.19
C PHE A 26 -9.41 -4.60 -12.16
N ASP A 27 -8.86 -5.40 -13.07
CA ASP A 27 -7.43 -5.70 -13.12
C ASP A 27 -6.89 -6.45 -11.88
N TYR A 28 -7.25 -7.72 -11.77
CA TYR A 28 -7.01 -8.56 -10.59
C TYR A 28 -5.72 -9.39 -10.65
N HIS A 29 -4.80 -9.08 -11.56
CA HIS A 29 -3.63 -9.92 -11.83
C HIS A 29 -2.63 -10.01 -10.66
N LEU A 30 -2.74 -9.10 -9.67
CA LEU A 30 -1.92 -9.07 -8.46
C LEU A 30 -2.66 -9.53 -7.19
N LEU A 31 -3.85 -10.13 -7.31
CA LEU A 31 -4.56 -10.69 -6.16
C LEU A 31 -3.67 -11.67 -5.37
N GLY A 32 -3.66 -11.55 -4.06
CA GLY A 32 -2.85 -12.40 -3.19
C GLY A 32 -3.27 -12.36 -1.73
N ILE A 33 -2.56 -13.09 -0.87
CA ILE A 33 -2.80 -13.07 0.57
C ILE A 33 -1.82 -12.11 1.24
N GLY A 34 -2.34 -11.19 2.06
CA GLY A 34 -1.53 -10.15 2.69
C GLY A 34 -2.13 -9.60 3.99
N LEU A 35 -1.62 -8.46 4.44
CA LEU A 35 -2.14 -7.70 5.57
C LEU A 35 -3.27 -6.80 5.08
N ALA A 36 -4.38 -6.68 5.81
CA ALA A 36 -5.47 -5.80 5.40
C ALA A 36 -5.00 -4.34 5.29
N TRP A 37 -4.03 -3.96 6.12
CA TRP A 37 -3.39 -2.65 6.05
C TRP A 37 -2.65 -2.39 4.72
N SER A 38 -2.07 -3.39 4.06
CA SER A 38 -1.30 -3.15 2.82
C SER A 38 -2.16 -2.56 1.70
N ASP A 39 -3.39 -3.07 1.51
CA ASP A 39 -4.35 -2.51 0.55
C ASP A 39 -4.82 -1.11 0.96
N CYS A 40 -5.09 -0.93 2.25
CA CYS A 40 -5.48 0.36 2.80
C CYS A 40 -4.40 1.42 2.54
N ARG A 41 -3.13 1.10 2.83
CA ARG A 41 -1.97 1.96 2.56
C ARG A 41 -1.88 2.31 1.08
N ASN A 42 -2.05 1.34 0.18
CA ASN A 42 -1.99 1.58 -1.25
C ASN A 42 -3.07 2.60 -1.68
N VAL A 43 -4.32 2.42 -1.25
CA VAL A 43 -5.41 3.38 -1.54
C VAL A 43 -5.05 4.77 -1.03
N ILE A 44 -4.80 4.91 0.29
CA ILE A 44 -4.62 6.22 0.91
C ILE A 44 -3.37 6.96 0.46
N SER A 45 -2.37 6.24 -0.08
CA SER A 45 -1.14 6.85 -0.61
C SER A 45 -1.40 7.77 -1.80
N SER A 46 -2.46 7.51 -2.56
CA SER A 46 -2.85 8.28 -3.76
C SER A 46 -3.90 9.37 -3.47
N LEU A 47 -4.53 9.34 -2.29
CA LEU A 47 -5.63 10.25 -1.93
C LEU A 47 -5.14 11.54 -1.27
N GLY A 48 -5.83 12.64 -1.57
CA GLY A 48 -5.72 13.88 -0.81
C GLY A 48 -6.31 13.74 0.62
N PRO A 49 -6.05 14.70 1.53
CA PRO A 49 -6.38 14.56 2.96
C PRO A 49 -7.84 14.22 3.26
N ALA A 50 -8.80 14.98 2.70
CA ALA A 50 -10.22 14.75 2.95
C ALA A 50 -10.72 13.39 2.44
N ALA A 51 -10.24 12.97 1.26
CA ALA A 51 -10.60 11.67 0.70
C ALA A 51 -9.96 10.51 1.48
N ARG A 52 -8.73 10.68 1.97
CA ARG A 52 -8.05 9.73 2.85
C ARG A 52 -8.83 9.54 4.14
N GLU A 53 -9.25 10.62 4.79
CA GLU A 53 -10.02 10.56 6.04
C GLU A 53 -11.36 9.85 5.84
N ALA A 54 -12.12 10.23 4.81
CA ALA A 54 -13.39 9.58 4.47
C ALA A 54 -13.20 8.09 4.15
N PHE A 55 -12.13 7.73 3.43
CA PHE A 55 -11.83 6.33 3.15
C PHE A 55 -11.52 5.55 4.42
N LEU A 56 -10.68 6.08 5.32
CA LEU A 56 -10.32 5.40 6.57
C LEU A 56 -11.52 5.20 7.49
N ASP A 57 -12.42 6.19 7.56
CA ASP A 57 -13.67 6.10 8.32
C ASP A 57 -14.57 4.97 7.76
N ALA A 58 -14.75 4.90 6.44
CA ALA A 58 -15.57 3.88 5.79
C ALA A 58 -14.92 2.48 5.77
N TYR A 59 -13.59 2.40 5.66
CA TYR A 59 -12.84 1.14 5.65
C TYR A 59 -12.90 0.45 7.02
N GLY A 60 -12.96 1.24 8.09
CA GLY A 60 -13.00 0.75 9.45
C GLY A 60 -11.63 0.42 10.04
N PRO A 61 -11.60 -0.17 11.24
CA PRO A 61 -10.37 -0.37 11.99
C PRO A 61 -9.47 -1.43 11.34
N THR A 62 -8.17 -1.14 11.33
CA THR A 62 -7.10 -2.11 11.01
C THR A 62 -6.29 -2.42 12.26
N LEU A 63 -5.73 -3.63 12.34
CA LEU A 63 -4.84 -4.00 13.44
C LEU A 63 -3.58 -3.11 13.44
N PRO A 64 -3.21 -2.46 14.56
CA PRO A 64 -2.00 -1.65 14.64
C PRO A 64 -0.73 -2.42 14.28
N GLU A 65 -0.67 -3.71 14.63
CA GLU A 65 0.43 -4.62 14.35
C GLU A 65 0.65 -4.78 12.84
N GLU A 66 -0.42 -4.80 12.04
CA GLU A 66 -0.29 -4.87 10.58
C GLU A 66 0.43 -3.66 10.00
N ARG A 67 0.29 -2.47 10.61
CA ARG A 67 1.01 -1.27 10.17
C ARG A 67 2.50 -1.39 10.41
N ILE A 68 2.88 -1.96 11.55
CA ILE A 68 4.27 -2.15 11.92
C ILE A 68 4.92 -3.21 11.02
N LEU A 69 4.20 -4.29 10.70
CA LEU A 69 4.65 -5.34 9.80
C LEU A 69 4.75 -4.86 8.34
N ASP A 70 3.79 -4.07 7.86
CA ASP A 70 3.76 -3.56 6.48
C ASP A 70 4.82 -2.48 6.20
N ASP A 71 5.24 -1.71 7.21
CA ASP A 71 6.22 -0.61 7.05
C ASP A 71 7.57 -1.05 6.44
N PRO A 72 8.22 -2.15 6.86
CA PRO A 72 9.39 -2.69 6.17
C PRO A 72 9.03 -3.48 4.90
N LEU A 73 7.93 -4.24 4.91
CA LEU A 73 7.57 -5.12 3.79
C LEU A 73 7.24 -4.33 2.53
N SER A 74 6.51 -3.22 2.66
CA SER A 74 6.18 -2.32 1.56
C SER A 74 7.44 -1.76 0.89
N VAL A 75 8.46 -1.40 1.68
CA VAL A 75 9.76 -0.92 1.17
C VAL A 75 10.48 -2.03 0.42
N LEU A 76 10.57 -3.22 1.00
CA LEU A 76 11.24 -4.37 0.38
C LEU A 76 10.57 -4.75 -0.94
N LEU A 77 9.24 -4.85 -0.97
CA LEU A 77 8.48 -5.17 -2.18
C LEU A 77 8.64 -4.09 -3.26
N THR A 78 8.57 -2.82 -2.87
CA THR A 78 8.77 -1.68 -3.77
C THR A 78 10.17 -1.72 -4.39
N LEU A 79 11.21 -2.00 -3.60
CA LEU A 79 12.58 -2.10 -4.10
C LEU A 79 12.79 -3.34 -4.97
N GLN A 80 12.24 -4.49 -4.58
CA GLN A 80 12.25 -5.69 -5.41
C GLN A 80 11.68 -5.40 -6.80
N GLU A 81 10.48 -4.83 -6.86
CA GLU A 81 9.85 -4.48 -8.14
C GLU A 81 10.63 -3.40 -8.90
N ALA A 82 11.20 -2.42 -8.20
CA ALA A 82 12.02 -1.39 -8.83
C ALA A 82 13.27 -1.98 -9.52
N THR A 83 13.87 -3.03 -8.95
CA THR A 83 15.06 -3.68 -9.52
C THR A 83 14.79 -4.52 -10.76
N THR A 84 13.52 -4.81 -11.09
CA THR A 84 13.16 -5.48 -12.36
C THR A 84 13.19 -4.52 -13.55
N ARG A 85 13.29 -3.20 -13.29
CA ARG A 85 13.27 -2.16 -14.32
C ARG A 85 14.69 -1.84 -14.81
N PRO A 86 14.88 -1.43 -16.09
CA PRO A 86 16.20 -1.09 -16.61
C PRO A 86 16.89 0.05 -15.87
N THR A 87 16.10 0.98 -15.32
CA THR A 87 16.56 2.10 -14.50
C THR A 87 15.67 2.21 -13.28
N LEU A 88 16.25 2.62 -12.13
CA LEU A 88 15.48 2.85 -10.92
C LEU A 88 14.40 3.94 -11.17
N PRO A 89 13.12 3.60 -10.99
CA PRO A 89 12.03 4.53 -11.24
C PRO A 89 11.92 5.56 -10.10
N ARG A 90 11.44 6.76 -10.44
CA ARG A 90 11.31 7.87 -9.47
C ARG A 90 10.42 7.51 -8.27
N TRP A 91 9.37 6.71 -8.49
CA TRP A 91 8.48 6.27 -7.41
C TRP A 91 9.17 5.40 -6.36
N ALA A 92 10.30 4.76 -6.68
CA ALA A 92 11.06 3.95 -5.74
C ALA A 92 12.03 4.76 -4.87
N MET A 93 12.33 6.01 -5.25
CA MET A 93 13.34 6.83 -4.58
C MET A 93 13.09 7.03 -3.07
N PRO A 94 11.85 7.29 -2.60
CA PRO A 94 11.59 7.36 -1.16
C PRO A 94 11.96 6.07 -0.41
N CYS A 95 11.79 4.91 -1.03
CA CYS A 95 12.20 3.62 -0.45
C CYS A 95 13.72 3.46 -0.46
N VAL A 96 14.40 3.92 -1.51
CA VAL A 96 15.87 3.96 -1.57
C VAL A 96 16.43 4.86 -0.46
N ASP A 97 15.86 6.03 -0.25
CA ASP A 97 16.27 6.97 0.80
C ASP A 97 16.04 6.40 2.20
N LYS A 98 14.89 5.73 2.41
CA LYS A 98 14.60 5.01 3.66
C LYS A 98 15.59 3.86 3.90
N ALA A 99 16.00 3.14 2.87
CA ALA A 99 17.01 2.09 2.98
C ALA A 99 18.40 2.67 3.32
N ARG A 100 18.82 3.71 2.61
CA ARG A 100 20.14 4.35 2.79
C ARG A 100 20.31 5.06 4.12
N SER A 101 19.22 5.62 4.66
CA SER A 101 19.23 6.31 5.96
C SER A 101 19.17 5.36 7.16
N GLY A 102 19.09 4.04 6.95
CA GLY A 102 18.88 3.06 8.03
C GLY A 102 17.43 2.98 8.52
N GLY A 103 16.51 3.79 7.96
CA GLY A 103 15.09 3.75 8.30
C GLY A 103 14.43 2.39 8.01
N LEU A 104 14.89 1.67 6.98
CA LEU A 104 14.45 0.30 6.72
C LEU A 104 14.86 -0.66 7.84
N LEU A 105 16.12 -0.61 8.29
CA LEU A 105 16.60 -1.44 9.39
C LEU A 105 15.81 -1.17 10.67
N ALA A 106 15.60 0.10 11.00
CA ALA A 106 14.78 0.48 12.15
C ALA A 106 13.34 -0.04 12.05
N SER A 107 12.74 -0.07 10.85
CA SER A 107 11.40 -0.65 10.64
C SER A 107 11.38 -2.18 10.77
N LEU A 108 12.43 -2.86 10.31
CA LEU A 108 12.58 -4.30 10.48
C LEU A 108 12.74 -4.70 11.95
N ASP A 109 13.51 -3.94 12.73
CA ASP A 109 13.66 -4.18 14.17
C ASP A 109 12.33 -4.03 14.93
N ARG A 110 11.50 -3.03 14.57
CA ARG A 110 10.15 -2.87 15.14
C ARG A 110 9.25 -4.05 14.78
N ALA A 111 9.26 -4.49 13.51
CA ALA A 111 8.48 -5.63 13.06
C ALA A 111 8.92 -6.93 13.75
N ARG A 112 10.23 -7.14 13.91
CA ARG A 112 10.77 -8.30 14.63
C ARG A 112 10.32 -8.37 16.08
N ALA A 113 10.15 -7.23 16.75
CA ALA A 113 9.69 -7.20 18.14
C ALA A 113 8.22 -7.65 18.34
N LEU A 114 7.47 -7.86 17.26
CA LEU A 114 6.10 -8.41 17.31
C LEU A 114 6.05 -9.94 17.15
N LEU A 115 7.17 -10.57 16.80
CA LEU A 115 7.31 -12.02 16.56
C LEU A 115 7.99 -12.70 17.77
#